data_AF-A0A128EY17-F1
#
_entry.id   AF-A0A128EY17-F1
#
_cell.length_a   1.000
_cell.length_b   1.000
_cell.length_c   1.000
_cell.angle_alpha   90.00
_cell.angle_beta   90.00
_cell.angle_gamma   90.00
#
_symmetry.space_group_name_H-M   'P 1'
#
loop_
_entity.id
_entity.type
_entity.pdbx_description
1 polymer ?
#
loop_
_entity_poly.entity_id
_entity_poly.type
_entity_poly.pdbx_seq_one_letter_code
_entity_poly.pdbx_strand_id
1 'polypeptide(L)'
;MDSQLYIVINANLLLGQIISKRLAQKGNNVVYLADNEQDGYAIAADEPRVRYRHCFPFVHSKIAEEFKWVTRNVAPVNGIIVLVSEKSIDQLTMPLEESFFAALSYDISQADCELTLTYVIVPDNDKETSHSLEDLHLKLCQLSHKNNTKDKGIKVNHIVISCYQYTQGEKCVEIATNASDLIHYLSSKSANAVRHQAFYFSNSED
;
A
#
# COMPACT_ATOMS: atom_id res chain seq x y z
N MET A 1 -15.65 -13.17 -9.83
CA MET A 1 -14.84 -11.96 -9.61
C MET A 1 -13.52 -12.18 -10.29
N ASP A 2 -13.08 -11.25 -11.14
CA ASP A 2 -11.75 -11.32 -11.76
C ASP A 2 -10.69 -11.16 -10.66
N SER A 3 -9.77 -12.12 -10.58
CA SER A 3 -8.70 -12.10 -9.58
C SER A 3 -7.74 -10.95 -9.89
N GLN A 4 -7.56 -10.05 -8.93
CA GLN A 4 -6.62 -8.93 -9.06
C GLN A 4 -5.25 -9.30 -8.47
N LEU A 5 -4.20 -8.65 -8.95
CA LEU A 5 -2.85 -8.79 -8.42
C LEU A 5 -2.42 -7.54 -7.66
N TYR A 6 -2.01 -7.74 -6.41
CA TYR A 6 -1.47 -6.70 -5.53
C TYR A 6 0.01 -6.94 -5.25
N ILE A 7 0.79 -5.85 -5.23
CA ILE A 7 2.15 -5.86 -4.70
C ILE A 7 2.14 -5.11 -3.37
N VAL A 8 2.59 -5.76 -2.30
CA VAL A 8 2.69 -5.16 -0.96
C VAL A 8 4.16 -4.95 -0.63
N ILE A 9 4.55 -3.71 -0.34
CA ILE A 9 5.94 -3.29 -0.10
C ILE A 9 6.11 -2.85 1.35
N ASN A 10 7.24 -3.20 1.95
CA ASN A 10 7.63 -2.83 3.31
C ASN A 10 6.71 -3.42 4.39
N ALA A 11 6.24 -4.65 4.17
CA ALA A 11 5.26 -5.29 5.03
C ALA A 11 5.84 -6.01 6.25
N ASN A 12 7.04 -5.63 6.70
CA ASN A 12 7.65 -6.11 7.95
C ASN A 12 6.78 -5.87 9.19
N LEU A 13 5.78 -4.98 9.08
CA LEU A 13 4.77 -4.76 10.10
C LEU A 13 3.67 -5.83 10.02
N LEU A 14 3.22 -6.34 11.18
CA LEU A 14 2.11 -7.29 11.30
C LEU A 14 0.87 -6.85 10.50
N LEU A 15 0.57 -5.55 10.50
CA LEU A 15 -0.51 -4.96 9.70
C LEU A 15 -0.39 -5.31 8.21
N GLY A 16 0.80 -5.19 7.62
CA GLY A 16 1.04 -5.49 6.21
C GLY A 16 0.88 -6.97 5.90
N GLN A 17 1.28 -7.82 6.84
CA GLN A 17 1.08 -9.27 6.76
C GLN A 17 -0.42 -9.61 6.77
N ILE A 18 -1.20 -9.01 7.66
CA ILE A 18 -2.65 -9.25 7.75
C ILE A 18 -3.37 -8.70 6.52
N ILE A 19 -3.05 -7.48 6.06
CA ILE A 19 -3.61 -6.92 4.81
C ILE A 19 -3.36 -7.86 3.64
N SER A 20 -2.13 -8.38 3.51
CA SER A 20 -1.76 -9.34 2.46
C SER A 20 -2.61 -10.60 2.52
N LYS A 21 -2.75 -11.21 3.71
CA LYS A 21 -3.60 -12.39 3.93
C LYS A 21 -5.07 -12.11 3.61
N ARG A 22 -5.62 -10.98 4.03
CA ARG A 22 -7.03 -10.62 3.79
C ARG A 22 -7.32 -10.37 2.32
N LEU A 23 -6.43 -9.70 1.59
CA LEU A 23 -6.56 -9.53 0.14
C LEU A 23 -6.55 -10.88 -0.59
N ALA A 24 -5.66 -11.78 -0.20
CA ALA A 24 -5.59 -13.13 -0.76
C ALA A 24 -6.86 -13.96 -0.48
N GLN A 25 -7.39 -13.90 0.75
CA GLN A 25 -8.66 -14.55 1.13
C GLN A 25 -9.87 -14.07 0.33
N LYS A 26 -9.83 -12.84 -0.19
CA LYS A 26 -10.83 -12.29 -1.12
C LYS A 26 -10.68 -12.79 -2.56
N GLY A 27 -9.77 -13.75 -2.82
CA GLY A 27 -9.53 -14.35 -4.14
C GLY A 27 -8.53 -13.61 -5.00
N ASN A 28 -7.76 -12.67 -4.44
CA ASN A 28 -6.72 -11.95 -5.14
C ASN A 28 -5.37 -12.69 -5.07
N ASN A 29 -4.47 -12.39 -6.00
CA ASN A 29 -3.08 -12.77 -5.90
C ASN A 29 -2.31 -11.65 -5.21
N VAL A 30 -1.38 -12.00 -4.33
CA VAL A 30 -0.59 -11.01 -3.59
C VAL A 30 0.89 -11.37 -3.72
N VAL A 31 1.70 -10.41 -4.12
CA VAL A 31 3.16 -10.51 -4.05
C VAL A 31 3.64 -9.61 -2.93
N TYR A 32 4.29 -10.23 -1.96
CA TYR A 32 4.80 -9.59 -0.77
C TYR A 32 6.31 -9.33 -0.95
N LEU A 33 6.70 -8.05 -0.89
CA LEU A 33 8.08 -7.59 -0.99
C LEU A 33 8.57 -7.11 0.39
N ALA A 34 9.50 -7.87 0.98
CA ALA A 34 10.17 -7.47 2.22
C ALA A 34 11.55 -8.10 2.35
N ASP A 35 12.36 -7.62 3.29
CA ASP A 35 13.73 -8.08 3.57
C ASP A 35 13.80 -9.11 4.72
N ASN A 36 12.70 -9.37 5.42
CA ASN A 36 12.62 -10.48 6.38
C ASN A 36 12.13 -11.76 5.71
N GLU A 37 13.05 -12.68 5.42
CA GLU A 37 12.75 -13.97 4.80
C GLU A 37 11.89 -14.87 5.69
N GLN A 38 12.16 -14.91 6.99
CA GLN A 38 11.48 -15.82 7.92
C GLN A 38 9.98 -15.53 7.98
N ASP A 39 9.63 -14.26 8.20
CA ASP A 39 8.21 -13.84 8.24
C ASP A 39 7.56 -13.95 6.86
N GLY A 40 8.31 -13.61 5.81
CA GLY A 40 7.86 -13.69 4.42
C GLY A 40 7.45 -15.11 4.02
N TYR A 41 8.31 -16.10 4.27
CA TYR A 41 8.01 -17.49 3.96
C TYR A 41 6.91 -18.07 4.86
N ALA A 42 6.82 -17.66 6.12
CA ALA A 42 5.73 -18.08 7.00
C ALA A 42 4.36 -17.68 6.43
N ILE A 43 4.21 -16.44 5.96
CA ILE A 43 2.95 -15.96 5.36
C ILE A 43 2.63 -16.70 4.06
N ALA A 44 3.63 -16.90 3.19
CA ALA A 44 3.45 -17.60 1.92
C ALA A 44 3.11 -19.09 2.11
N ALA A 45 3.56 -19.71 3.20
CA ALA A 45 3.17 -21.07 3.58
C ALA A 45 1.72 -21.14 4.09
N ASP A 46 1.27 -20.11 4.83
CA ASP A 46 -0.10 -20.04 5.37
C ASP A 46 -1.16 -19.78 4.28
N GLU A 47 -0.84 -18.97 3.28
CA GLU A 47 -1.79 -18.53 2.26
C GLU A 47 -1.21 -18.72 0.84
N PRO A 48 -1.63 -19.76 0.09
CA PRO A 48 -1.05 -20.13 -1.21
C PRO A 48 -1.14 -19.03 -2.30
N ARG A 49 -2.05 -18.07 -2.14
CA ARG A 49 -2.20 -16.92 -3.03
C ARG A 49 -1.23 -15.78 -2.72
N VAL A 50 -0.51 -15.86 -1.60
CA VAL A 50 0.58 -14.94 -1.25
C VAL A 50 1.91 -15.53 -1.72
N ARG A 51 2.66 -14.74 -2.49
CA ARG A 51 4.01 -15.08 -2.95
C ARG A 51 5.01 -14.14 -2.30
N TYR A 52 5.94 -14.70 -1.53
CA TYR A 52 7.05 -13.94 -0.96
C TYR A 52 8.15 -13.71 -2.00
N ARG A 53 8.71 -12.50 -2.02
CA ARG A 53 9.92 -12.14 -2.77
C ARG A 53 10.79 -11.28 -1.87
N HIS A 54 12.02 -11.73 -1.64
CA HIS A 54 12.98 -10.95 -0.87
C HIS A 54 13.36 -9.67 -1.63
N CYS A 55 13.06 -8.51 -1.04
CA CYS A 55 13.35 -7.22 -1.63
C CYS A 55 13.53 -6.15 -0.55
N PHE A 56 14.63 -5.40 -0.63
CA PHE A 56 14.83 -4.22 0.21
C PHE A 56 13.84 -3.12 -0.20
N PRO A 57 13.01 -2.61 0.72
CA PRO A 57 11.89 -1.72 0.38
C PRO A 57 12.32 -0.32 -0.10
N PHE A 58 13.60 0.01 0.03
CA PHE A 58 14.16 1.33 -0.34
C PHE A 58 15.02 1.31 -1.62
N VAL A 59 15.13 0.15 -2.29
CA VAL A 59 16.02 -0.01 -3.46
C VAL A 59 15.19 -0.04 -4.75
N HIS A 60 15.06 1.12 -5.40
CA HIS A 60 14.24 1.30 -6.61
C HIS A 60 14.53 0.29 -7.71
N SER A 61 15.81 0.01 -7.97
CA SER A 61 16.22 -0.95 -9.01
C SER A 61 15.70 -2.36 -8.71
N LYS A 62 15.76 -2.80 -7.45
CA LYS A 62 15.26 -4.11 -7.02
C LYS A 62 13.75 -4.19 -7.12
N ILE A 63 13.05 -3.14 -6.71
CA ILE A 63 11.59 -3.07 -6.81
C ILE A 63 11.14 -3.09 -8.28
N ALA A 64 11.85 -2.40 -9.18
CA ALA A 64 11.58 -2.44 -10.61
C ALA A 64 11.84 -3.82 -11.22
N GLU A 65 12.93 -4.51 -10.82
CA GLU A 65 13.21 -5.90 -11.21
C GLU A 65 12.05 -6.83 -10.80
N GLU A 66 11.60 -6.71 -9.55
CA GLU A 66 10.49 -7.50 -9.02
C GLU A 66 9.17 -7.17 -9.73
N PHE A 67 8.87 -5.89 -9.97
CA PHE A 67 7.67 -5.48 -10.70
C PHE A 67 7.60 -6.09 -12.11
N LYS A 68 8.74 -6.11 -12.82
CA LYS A 68 8.86 -6.75 -14.14
C LYS A 68 8.69 -8.26 -14.05
N TRP A 69 9.31 -8.90 -13.05
CA TRP A 69 9.15 -10.34 -12.85
C TRP A 69 7.70 -10.71 -12.56
N VAL A 70 7.06 -9.98 -11.65
CA VAL A 70 5.67 -10.19 -11.24
C VAL A 70 4.72 -10.07 -12.42
N THR A 71 4.86 -8.99 -13.20
CA THR A 71 4.01 -8.75 -14.38
C THR A 71 4.17 -9.83 -15.44
N ARG A 72 5.38 -10.36 -15.63
CA ARG A 72 5.67 -11.41 -16.64
C ARG A 72 5.23 -12.81 -16.22
N ASN A 73 5.24 -13.12 -14.93
CA ASN A 73 5.10 -14.50 -14.43
C ASN A 73 3.84 -14.74 -13.59
N VAL A 74 3.12 -13.69 -13.19
CA VAL A 74 1.94 -13.80 -12.32
C VAL A 74 0.69 -13.31 -13.03
N ALA A 75 0.55 -12.00 -13.17
CA ALA A 75 -0.55 -11.32 -13.85
C ALA A 75 -0.21 -9.82 -13.97
N PRO A 76 -0.98 -9.02 -14.74
CA PRO A 76 -0.89 -7.56 -14.68
C PRO A 76 -1.15 -7.04 -13.26
N VAL A 77 -0.35 -6.07 -12.81
CA VAL A 77 -0.51 -5.49 -11.46
C VAL A 77 -1.69 -4.52 -11.44
N ASN A 78 -2.62 -4.73 -10.51
CA ASN A 78 -3.79 -3.87 -10.32
C ASN A 78 -3.57 -2.82 -9.22
N GLY A 79 -2.82 -3.19 -8.19
CA GLY A 79 -2.61 -2.33 -7.04
C GLY A 79 -1.23 -2.50 -6.40
N ILE A 80 -0.67 -1.40 -5.94
CA ILE A 80 0.54 -1.36 -5.12
C ILE A 80 0.15 -0.82 -3.75
N ILE A 81 0.58 -1.49 -2.70
CA ILE A 81 0.35 -1.10 -1.32
C ILE A 81 1.72 -0.90 -0.67
N VAL A 82 1.96 0.27 -0.12
CA VAL A 82 3.24 0.62 0.52
C VAL A 82 2.96 0.95 1.97
N LEU A 83 3.55 0.19 2.89
CA LEU A 83 3.48 0.50 4.31
C LEU A 83 4.58 1.51 4.66
N VAL A 84 4.21 2.60 5.31
CA VAL A 84 5.12 3.69 5.70
C VAL A 84 4.81 4.16 7.11
N SER A 85 5.84 4.56 7.86
CA SER A 85 5.63 5.28 9.11
C SER A 85 5.38 6.76 8.86
N GLU A 86 4.72 7.42 9.79
CA GLU A 86 4.37 8.84 9.72
C GLU A 86 5.61 9.76 9.55
N LYS A 87 6.70 9.51 10.26
CA LYS A 87 7.97 10.23 10.16
C LYS A 87 8.60 10.11 8.78
N SER A 88 8.39 9.00 8.08
CA SER A 88 8.87 8.81 6.72
C SER A 88 8.11 9.66 5.70
N ILE A 89 7.00 10.29 6.10
CA ILE A 89 6.26 11.23 5.23
C ILE A 89 7.03 12.52 5.03
N ASP A 90 7.93 12.96 5.93
CA ASP A 90 8.82 14.11 5.59
C ASP A 90 9.80 13.77 4.45
N GLN A 91 10.04 12.48 4.25
CA GLN A 91 10.97 11.94 3.29
C GLN A 91 10.24 11.33 2.09
N LEU A 92 9.08 11.84 1.65
CA LEU A 92 8.27 11.26 0.54
C LEU A 92 8.97 10.99 -0.79
N THR A 93 10.26 11.31 -0.91
CA THR A 93 11.18 10.66 -1.85
C THR A 93 11.37 9.16 -1.56
N MET A 94 10.89 8.66 -0.43
CA MET A 94 11.12 7.33 0.12
C MET A 94 9.90 6.81 0.91
N PRO A 95 9.65 5.49 0.87
CA PRO A 95 10.49 4.52 0.16
C PRO A 95 10.38 4.66 -1.37
N LEU A 96 9.26 5.16 -1.90
CA LEU A 96 8.99 5.13 -3.35
C LEU A 96 8.09 6.30 -3.77
N GLU A 97 8.62 7.19 -4.60
CA GLU A 97 7.86 8.31 -5.18
C GLU A 97 6.76 7.84 -6.15
N GLU A 98 5.66 8.59 -6.22
CA GLU A 98 4.60 8.39 -7.22
C GLU A 98 5.16 8.35 -8.67
N SER A 99 6.20 9.16 -8.92
CA SER A 99 6.88 9.29 -10.20
C SER A 99 7.53 7.97 -10.67
N PHE A 100 8.08 7.19 -9.73
CA PHE A 100 8.72 5.90 -9.98
C PHE A 100 7.70 4.87 -10.41
N PHE A 101 6.59 4.74 -9.68
CA PHE A 101 5.54 3.79 -10.03
C PHE A 101 4.85 4.15 -11.34
N ALA A 102 4.71 5.44 -11.63
CA ALA A 102 4.14 5.90 -12.89
C ALA A 102 4.99 5.51 -14.10
N ALA A 103 6.32 5.53 -13.95
CA ALA A 103 7.20 5.02 -14.99
C ALA A 103 7.01 3.50 -15.18
N LEU A 104 6.85 2.75 -14.09
CA LEU A 104 6.61 1.31 -14.15
C LEU A 104 5.25 0.96 -14.78
N SER A 105 4.19 1.71 -14.50
CA SER A 105 2.87 1.47 -15.09
C SER A 105 2.87 1.76 -16.59
N TYR A 106 3.50 2.85 -17.03
CA TYR A 106 3.60 3.24 -18.43
C TYR A 106 4.30 2.18 -19.29
N ASP A 107 5.38 1.59 -18.78
CA ASP A 107 6.14 0.53 -19.47
C ASP A 107 5.32 -0.77 -19.69
N ILE A 108 4.21 -0.93 -18.96
CA ILE A 108 3.44 -2.18 -18.88
C ILE A 108 2.01 -2.03 -19.44
N SER A 109 1.43 -0.83 -19.43
CA SER A 109 0.04 -0.62 -19.85
C SER A 109 -0.13 -0.74 -21.36
N GLN A 110 -0.81 -1.80 -21.82
CA GLN A 110 -1.45 -1.87 -23.14
C GLN A 110 -2.97 -1.61 -23.09
N ALA A 111 -3.54 -1.25 -21.93
CA ALA A 111 -4.97 -1.07 -21.74
C ALA A 111 -5.29 0.05 -20.75
N ASP A 112 -6.48 0.65 -20.90
CA ASP A 112 -7.07 1.80 -20.19
C ASP A 112 -7.29 1.63 -18.66
N CYS A 113 -6.53 0.78 -17.97
CA CYS A 113 -6.66 0.58 -16.53
C CYS A 113 -5.60 1.38 -15.76
N GLU A 114 -6.05 2.37 -15.01
CA GLU A 114 -5.24 3.17 -14.08
C GLU A 114 -4.69 2.27 -12.96
N LEU A 115 -3.39 2.38 -12.66
CA LEU A 115 -2.75 1.64 -11.57
C LEU A 115 -3.08 2.31 -10.23
N THR A 116 -3.54 1.55 -9.24
CA THR A 116 -3.80 2.09 -7.89
C THR A 116 -2.56 1.96 -7.01
N LEU A 117 -2.10 3.07 -6.45
CA LEU A 117 -1.04 3.14 -5.45
C LEU A 117 -1.63 3.58 -4.11
N THR A 118 -1.48 2.76 -3.08
CA THR A 118 -2.01 3.04 -1.74
C THR A 118 -0.90 3.06 -0.71
N TYR A 119 -0.68 4.22 -0.10
CA TYR A 119 0.20 4.37 1.06
C TYR A 119 -0.60 4.11 2.34
N VAL A 120 -0.22 3.08 3.09
CA VAL A 120 -0.77 2.81 4.42
C VAL A 120 0.18 3.41 5.44
N ILE A 121 -0.26 4.49 6.06
CA ILE A 121 0.48 5.32 7.00
C ILE A 121 0.18 4.85 8.42
N VAL A 122 1.25 4.48 9.14
CA VAL A 122 1.20 3.97 10.51
C VAL A 122 1.87 4.97 11.45
N PRO A 123 1.30 5.25 12.64
CA PRO A 123 1.81 6.29 13.53
C PRO A 123 3.07 5.82 14.26
N ASP A 124 3.97 6.76 14.57
CA ASP A 124 5.26 6.43 15.21
C ASP A 124 5.22 6.41 16.75
N ASN A 125 4.33 7.15 17.42
CA ASN A 125 4.16 7.18 18.89
C ASN A 125 2.88 7.92 19.34
N ASP A 126 2.32 7.54 20.50
CA ASP A 126 1.00 7.99 21.03
C ASP A 126 0.92 9.46 21.54
N LYS A 127 2.00 10.23 21.61
CA LYS A 127 2.04 11.38 22.52
C LYS A 127 1.50 12.72 22.00
N GLU A 128 1.20 12.88 20.71
CA GLU A 128 0.81 14.19 20.13
C GLU A 128 -0.21 14.06 18.98
N THR A 129 -1.20 13.17 19.11
CA THR A 129 -2.04 12.69 17.98
C THR A 129 -2.98 13.72 17.34
N SER A 130 -3.48 14.74 18.04
CA SER A 130 -4.49 15.64 17.47
C SER A 130 -3.90 16.73 16.55
N HIS A 131 -2.82 17.40 16.96
CA HIS A 131 -2.10 18.34 16.08
C HIS A 131 -1.34 17.61 14.97
N SER A 132 -0.84 16.40 15.25
CA SER A 132 -0.20 15.52 14.26
C SER A 132 -1.12 15.18 13.08
N LEU A 133 -2.42 14.89 13.29
CA LEU A 133 -3.33 14.53 12.19
C LEU A 133 -3.67 15.70 11.28
N GLU A 134 -3.87 16.89 11.83
CA GLU A 134 -4.10 18.11 11.04
C GLU A 134 -2.85 18.45 10.21
N ASP A 135 -1.69 18.46 10.84
CA ASP A 135 -0.41 18.71 10.17
C ASP A 135 -0.13 17.66 9.09
N LEU A 136 -0.42 16.39 9.39
CA LEU A 136 -0.31 15.28 8.45
C LEU A 136 -1.27 15.46 7.26
N HIS A 137 -2.54 15.81 7.50
CA HIS A 137 -3.50 16.07 6.43
C HIS A 137 -3.06 17.24 5.55
N LEU A 138 -2.68 18.36 6.15
CA LEU A 138 -2.17 19.54 5.43
C LEU A 138 -0.95 19.18 4.59
N LYS A 139 -0.06 18.35 5.13
CA LYS A 139 1.11 17.86 4.41
C LYS A 139 0.72 16.98 3.22
N LEU A 140 -0.16 15.99 3.39
CA LEU A 140 -0.70 15.17 2.30
C LEU A 140 -1.33 16.03 1.20
N CYS A 141 -2.05 17.09 1.58
CA CYS A 141 -2.59 18.08 0.65
C CYS A 141 -1.49 18.88 -0.06
N GLN A 142 -0.46 19.35 0.65
CA GLN A 142 0.68 20.04 0.02
C GLN A 142 1.39 19.15 -1.00
N LEU A 143 1.48 17.86 -0.73
CA LEU A 143 2.15 16.89 -1.60
C LEU A 143 1.36 16.59 -2.85
N SER A 144 0.04 16.40 -2.73
CA SER A 144 -0.82 16.26 -3.89
C SER A 144 -0.79 17.50 -4.79
N HIS A 145 -0.56 18.69 -4.22
CA HIS A 145 -0.36 19.92 -4.99
C HIS A 145 1.03 20.06 -5.62
N LYS A 146 2.10 19.61 -4.93
CA LYS A 146 3.48 19.63 -5.46
C LYS A 146 3.68 18.58 -6.56
N ASN A 147 3.11 17.39 -6.37
CA ASN A 147 3.08 16.33 -7.36
C ASN A 147 1.99 16.65 -8.37
N ASN A 148 2.27 17.56 -9.29
CA ASN A 148 1.39 17.92 -10.40
C ASN A 148 1.37 16.78 -11.46
N THR A 149 1.09 15.55 -11.02
CA THR A 149 1.08 14.30 -11.80
C THR A 149 -0.19 14.18 -12.63
N LYS A 150 -0.58 15.27 -13.31
CA LYS A 150 -1.83 15.39 -14.07
C LYS A 150 -1.98 14.40 -15.23
N ASP A 151 -0.96 13.61 -15.58
CA ASP A 151 -1.00 12.75 -16.78
C ASP A 151 -0.38 11.34 -16.59
N LYS A 152 -0.29 10.81 -15.37
CA LYS A 152 0.55 9.62 -15.11
C LYS A 152 -0.15 8.26 -15.04
N GLY A 153 -1.46 8.17 -15.25
CA GLY A 153 -2.18 6.89 -15.23
C GLY A 153 -2.07 6.13 -13.89
N ILE A 154 -1.93 6.86 -12.79
CA ILE A 154 -1.90 6.34 -11.43
C ILE A 154 -2.91 7.08 -10.55
N LYS A 155 -3.67 6.30 -9.79
CA LYS A 155 -4.52 6.75 -8.70
C LYS A 155 -3.81 6.54 -7.37
N VAL A 156 -3.64 7.61 -6.60
CA VAL A 156 -2.94 7.60 -5.31
C VAL A 156 -3.93 7.69 -4.16
N ASN A 157 -3.84 6.76 -3.22
CA ASN A 157 -4.61 6.78 -1.98
C ASN A 157 -3.68 6.79 -0.78
N HIS A 158 -4.11 7.48 0.27
CA HIS A 158 -3.48 7.47 1.58
C HIS A 158 -4.48 6.88 2.56
N ILE A 159 -4.08 5.86 3.29
CA ILE A 159 -4.85 5.29 4.40
C ILE A 159 -4.05 5.59 5.66
N VAL A 160 -4.55 6.50 6.47
CA VAL A 160 -3.93 6.93 7.72
C VAL A 160 -4.58 6.17 8.88
N ILE A 161 -3.75 5.48 9.65
CA ILE A 161 -4.15 4.78 10.87
C ILE A 161 -3.70 5.63 12.05
N SER A 162 -4.62 6.11 12.87
CA SER A 162 -4.30 7.16 13.86
C SER A 162 -3.82 6.65 15.24
N CYS A 163 -3.79 5.34 15.51
CA CYS A 163 -3.42 4.83 16.84
C CYS A 163 -2.47 3.62 16.79
N TYR A 164 -1.52 3.57 17.74
CA TYR A 164 -0.52 2.48 17.80
C TYR A 164 -1.12 1.12 18.18
N GLN A 165 -2.28 1.10 18.85
CA GLN A 165 -3.03 -0.12 19.21
C GLN A 165 -3.37 -1.00 18.01
N TYR A 166 -3.25 -0.48 16.79
CA TYR A 166 -3.55 -1.19 15.55
C TYR A 166 -2.34 -1.82 14.88
N THR A 167 -1.18 -1.82 15.55
CA THR A 167 0.03 -2.53 15.09
C THR A 167 0.14 -3.94 15.68
N GLN A 168 -0.62 -4.26 16.74
CA GLN A 168 -0.61 -5.56 17.43
C GLN A 168 -2.01 -5.94 17.95
N GLY A 169 -2.29 -7.24 18.15
CA GLY A 169 -3.52 -7.73 18.80
C GLY A 169 -4.79 -7.74 17.92
N GLU A 170 -5.96 -7.95 18.54
CA GLU A 170 -7.25 -8.11 17.84
C GLU A 170 -7.69 -6.84 17.07
N LYS A 171 -7.45 -5.66 17.66
CA LYS A 171 -7.74 -4.37 17.01
C LYS A 171 -6.95 -4.18 15.71
N CYS A 172 -5.72 -4.70 15.62
CA CYS A 172 -4.93 -4.71 14.38
C CYS A 172 -5.63 -5.52 13.27
N VAL A 173 -6.26 -6.64 13.62
CA VAL A 173 -6.98 -7.49 12.65
C VAL A 173 -8.19 -6.76 12.06
N GLU A 174 -8.94 -6.04 12.89
CA GLU A 174 -10.11 -5.26 12.45
C GLU A 174 -9.69 -4.16 11.47
N ILE A 175 -8.72 -3.32 11.84
CA ILE A 175 -8.23 -2.26 10.97
C ILE A 175 -7.61 -2.81 9.69
N ALA A 176 -6.80 -3.87 9.78
CA ALA A 176 -6.24 -4.51 8.60
C ALA A 176 -7.34 -5.02 7.66
N THR A 177 -8.43 -5.53 8.21
CA THR A 177 -9.59 -5.99 7.44
C THR A 177 -10.26 -4.79 6.76
N ASN A 178 -10.60 -3.74 7.51
CA ASN A 178 -11.20 -2.51 6.95
C ASN A 178 -10.33 -1.86 5.88
N ALA A 179 -9.01 -1.78 6.12
CA ALA A 179 -8.04 -1.28 5.15
C ALA A 179 -7.99 -2.17 3.90
N SER A 180 -7.99 -3.51 4.05
CA SER A 180 -7.98 -4.44 2.92
C SER A 180 -9.25 -4.33 2.07
N ASP A 181 -10.41 -4.12 2.70
CA ASP A 181 -11.70 -3.95 2.04
C ASP A 181 -11.72 -2.66 1.24
N LEU A 182 -11.24 -1.57 1.84
CA LEU A 182 -11.09 -0.28 1.20
C LEU A 182 -10.11 -0.36 0.01
N ILE A 183 -8.93 -0.96 0.20
CA ILE A 183 -7.94 -1.15 -0.87
C ILE A 183 -8.54 -1.93 -2.05
N HIS A 184 -9.25 -3.01 -1.75
CA HIS A 184 -9.90 -3.83 -2.77
C HIS A 184 -10.95 -3.03 -3.55
N TYR A 185 -11.78 -2.27 -2.84
CA TYR A 185 -12.76 -1.38 -3.46
C TYR A 185 -12.09 -0.31 -4.32
N LEU A 186 -11.08 0.39 -3.81
CA LEU A 186 -10.38 1.49 -4.51
C LEU A 186 -9.64 1.04 -5.77
N SER A 187 -9.29 -0.25 -5.84
CA SER A 187 -8.63 -0.90 -6.98
C SER A 187 -9.63 -1.52 -7.97
N SER A 188 -10.93 -1.46 -7.69
CA SER A 188 -11.99 -1.97 -8.57
C SER A 188 -12.34 -0.96 -9.67
N LYS A 189 -12.88 -1.46 -10.79
CA LYS A 189 -13.41 -0.62 -11.88
C LYS A 189 -14.60 0.27 -11.46
N SER A 190 -15.25 -0.06 -10.34
CA SER A 190 -16.39 0.69 -9.79
C SER A 190 -16.00 1.92 -8.98
N ALA A 191 -14.74 2.03 -8.53
CA ALA A 191 -14.29 3.20 -7.78
C ALA A 191 -13.99 4.36 -8.74
N ASN A 192 -14.85 5.38 -8.76
CA ASN A 192 -14.61 6.60 -9.54
C ASN A 192 -13.26 7.23 -9.18
N ALA A 193 -12.53 7.68 -10.20
CA ALA A 193 -11.16 8.16 -10.07
C ALA A 193 -11.11 9.58 -9.50
N VAL A 194 -10.78 9.68 -8.21
CA VAL A 194 -10.13 10.87 -7.64
C VAL A 194 -8.66 10.51 -7.48
N ARG A 195 -7.76 11.29 -8.10
CA ARG A 195 -6.34 10.93 -8.22
C ARG A 195 -5.57 10.94 -6.91
N HIS A 196 -6.03 11.69 -5.92
CA HIS A 196 -5.46 11.74 -4.58
C HIS A 196 -6.58 11.70 -3.54
N GLN A 197 -6.62 10.64 -2.75
CA GLN A 197 -7.60 10.48 -1.67
C GLN A 197 -6.87 10.20 -0.35
N ALA A 198 -7.43 10.66 0.77
CA ALA A 198 -6.96 10.33 2.11
C ALA A 198 -8.14 9.78 2.93
N PHE A 199 -7.93 8.63 3.54
CA PHE A 199 -8.89 7.95 4.41
C PHE A 199 -8.28 7.81 5.79
N TYR A 200 -9.07 8.08 6.82
CA TYR A 200 -8.62 8.09 8.20
C TYR A 200 -9.36 7.01 8.97
N PHE A 201 -8.62 6.09 9.57
CA PHE A 201 -9.17 5.14 10.53
C PHE A 201 -8.78 5.61 11.94
N SER A 202 -9.79 6.02 12.71
CA SER A 202 -9.67 6.37 14.12
C SER A 202 -10.55 5.46 14.99
N ASN A 203 -10.19 5.34 16.27
CA ASN A 203 -11.09 4.73 17.26
C ASN A 203 -12.18 5.76 17.60
N SER A 204 -13.44 5.41 17.44
CA SER A 204 -14.57 6.20 17.92
C SER A 204 -14.88 5.88 19.38
N GLU A 205 -13.88 5.95 20.26
CA GLU A 205 -14.07 5.80 21.71
C GLU A 205 -13.53 7.00 22.52
N ASP A 206 -13.21 8.12 21.86
CA ASP A 206 -13.02 9.43 22.50
C ASP A 206 -13.76 10.53 21.71
#